data_AF-A0ABD5VV89-F1
#
_entry.id   AF-A0ABD5VV89-F1
#
_cell.length_a   1.000
_cell.length_b   1.000
_cell.length_c   1.000
_cell.angle_alpha   90.00
_cell.angle_beta   90.00
_cell.angle_gamma   90.00
#
_symmetry.space_group_name_H-M   'P 1'
#
loop_
_entity.id
_entity.type
_entity.pdbx_description
1 polymer ?
#
loop_
_entity_poly.entity_id
_entity_poly.type
_entity_poly.pdbx_seq_one_letter_code
_entity_poly.pdbx_strand_id
1 'polypeptide(L)'
;MTMRKDPECLPTDASPALVQFRDGVELFCATHATQESGWLWVEFWDGTRRTLPPQRIKFVEPVETVLKHDAGDEWQEVKDAELVERARREAEPDENYQPIVADGGEQQ
;
A
#
# COMPACT_ATOMS: atom_id res chain seq x y z
N MET A 1 10.94 -11.49 8.66
CA MET A 1 11.56 -10.16 8.48
C MET A 1 10.83 -9.49 7.34
N THR A 2 9.73 -8.80 7.63
CA THR A 2 9.02 -7.99 6.64
C THR A 2 9.86 -6.76 6.36
N MET A 3 10.27 -6.57 5.10
CA MET A 3 11.01 -5.38 4.66
C MET A 3 10.02 -4.23 4.59
N ARG A 4 10.22 -3.24 5.46
CA ARG A 4 9.53 -1.96 5.42
C ARG A 4 9.73 -1.31 4.06
N LYS A 5 8.71 -0.62 3.56
CA LYS A 5 8.78 0.10 2.30
C LYS A 5 8.98 1.58 2.59
N ASP A 6 9.96 2.17 1.92
CA ASP A 6 10.22 3.60 1.99
C ASP A 6 9.46 4.31 0.84
N PRO A 7 8.64 5.33 1.13
CA PRO A 7 7.87 6.06 0.09
C PRO A 7 8.72 6.85 -0.90
N GLU A 8 9.99 7.10 -0.55
CA GLU A 8 10.97 7.79 -1.39
C GLU A 8 11.86 6.81 -2.17
N CYS A 9 11.80 5.52 -1.86
CA CYS A 9 12.64 4.48 -2.48
C CYS A 9 11.82 3.20 -2.68
N LEU A 10 10.81 3.29 -3.54
CA LEU A 10 9.97 2.16 -3.93
C LEU A 10 10.62 1.39 -5.09
N PRO A 11 10.46 0.06 -5.15
CA PRO A 11 10.79 -0.67 -6.37
C PRO A 11 9.89 -0.20 -7.51
N THR A 12 10.36 -0.30 -8.75
CA THR A 12 9.63 0.13 -9.95
C THR A 12 8.32 -0.62 -10.24
N ASP A 13 8.14 -1.79 -9.61
CA ASP A 13 6.92 -2.59 -9.64
C ASP A 13 5.92 -2.18 -8.54
N ALA A 14 6.31 -1.25 -7.65
CA ALA A 14 5.40 -0.76 -6.62
C ALA A 14 4.27 0.06 -7.24
N SER A 15 3.06 -0.20 -6.77
CA SER A 15 1.87 0.51 -7.20
C SER A 15 1.16 1.07 -5.98
N PRO A 16 1.67 2.17 -5.40
CA PRO A 16 1.05 2.76 -4.22
C PRO A 16 -0.33 3.29 -4.57
N ALA A 17 -1.29 3.06 -3.67
CA ALA A 17 -2.67 3.44 -3.89
C ALA A 17 -3.40 3.72 -2.58
N LEU A 18 -4.36 4.64 -2.65
CA LEU A 18 -5.31 4.92 -1.60
C LEU A 18 -6.58 4.10 -1.84
N VAL A 19 -6.83 3.14 -0.96
CA VAL A 19 -8.02 2.30 -0.98
C VAL A 19 -9.06 2.93 -0.07
N GLN A 20 -10.15 3.45 -0.65
CA GLN A 20 -11.28 3.93 0.12
C GLN A 20 -12.31 2.82 0.31
N PHE A 21 -12.68 2.54 1.55
CA PHE A 21 -13.73 1.59 1.90
C PHE A 21 -15.10 2.27 1.92
N ARG A 22 -16.15 1.46 1.75
CA ARG A 22 -17.55 1.92 1.81
C ARG A 22 -17.96 2.44 3.19
N ASP A 23 -17.27 1.97 4.23
CA ASP A 23 -17.49 2.39 5.63
C ASP A 23 -16.88 3.76 5.96
N GLY A 24 -16.19 4.39 5.00
CA GLY A 24 -15.53 5.69 5.18
C GLY A 24 -14.08 5.58 5.68
N VAL A 25 -13.62 4.38 6.00
CA VAL A 25 -12.20 4.10 6.25
C VAL A 25 -11.42 4.24 4.94
N GLU A 26 -10.23 4.83 5.01
CA GLU A 26 -9.26 4.84 3.91
C GLU A 26 -7.99 4.12 4.36
N LEU A 27 -7.34 3.45 3.41
CA LEU A 27 -6.06 2.78 3.63
C LEU A 27 -5.06 3.21 2.59
N PHE A 28 -3.86 3.54 3.02
CA PHE A 28 -2.76 3.79 2.12
C PHE A 28 -1.86 2.56 2.03
N CYS A 29 -1.76 1.96 0.85
CA CYS A 29 -0.87 0.83 0.60
C CYS A 29 0.30 1.23 -0.29
N ALA A 30 1.43 0.54 -0.09
CA ALA A 30 2.64 0.70 -0.88
C ALA A 30 2.51 0.00 -2.24
N THR A 31 1.79 -1.13 -2.28
CA THR A 31 1.50 -1.86 -3.52
C THR A 31 0.08 -2.42 -3.46
N HIS A 32 -0.60 -2.43 -4.61
CA HIS A 32 -1.85 -3.15 -4.79
C HIS A 32 -1.79 -4.04 -6.04
N ALA A 33 -2.47 -5.18 -5.99
CA ALA A 33 -2.63 -6.10 -7.11
C ALA A 33 -4.02 -6.72 -7.05
N THR A 34 -4.77 -6.64 -8.14
CA THR A 34 -6.07 -7.30 -8.25
C THR A 34 -5.84 -8.76 -8.63
N GLN A 35 -6.26 -9.68 -7.78
CA GLN A 35 -6.21 -11.11 -8.08
C GLN A 35 -7.32 -11.53 -9.04
N GLU A 36 -7.13 -12.67 -9.73
CA GLU A 36 -8.11 -13.23 -10.68
C GLU A 36 -9.47 -13.52 -10.04
N SER A 37 -9.50 -13.83 -8.74
CA SER A 37 -10.74 -14.02 -7.97
C SER A 37 -11.50 -12.71 -7.66
N GLY A 38 -10.98 -11.55 -8.09
CA GLY A 38 -11.54 -10.22 -7.83
C GLY A 38 -11.12 -9.62 -6.48
N TRP A 39 -10.29 -10.30 -5.70
CA TRP A 39 -9.78 -9.80 -4.42
C TRP A 39 -8.63 -8.83 -4.64
N LEU A 40 -8.60 -7.74 -3.88
CA LEU A 40 -7.51 -6.78 -3.94
C LEU A 40 -6.42 -7.20 -2.95
N TRP A 41 -5.32 -7.71 -3.44
CA TRP A 41 -4.12 -7.91 -2.63
C TRP A 41 -3.42 -6.57 -2.45
N VAL A 42 -3.05 -6.23 -1.21
CA VAL A 42 -2.32 -5.01 -0.88
C VAL A 42 -1.15 -5.31 0.04
N GLU A 43 -0.05 -4.61 -0.19
CA GLU A 43 1.12 -4.58 0.68
C GLU A 43 1.20 -3.19 1.32
N PHE A 44 1.18 -3.14 2.65
CA PHE A 44 1.30 -1.91 3.42
C PHE A 44 2.76 -1.51 3.60
N TRP A 45 2.97 -0.26 4.03
CA TRP A 45 4.27 0.34 4.26
C TRP A 45 5.11 -0.35 5.35
N ASP A 46 4.43 -0.90 6.36
CA ASP A 46 5.02 -1.77 7.39
C ASP A 46 5.53 -3.12 6.84
N GLY A 47 5.25 -3.44 5.58
CA GLY A 47 5.56 -4.72 4.93
C GLY A 47 4.49 -5.79 5.17
N THR A 48 3.48 -5.50 5.99
CA THR A 48 2.31 -6.36 6.17
C THR A 48 1.52 -6.49 4.85
N ARG A 49 1.09 -7.71 4.52
CA ARG A 49 0.29 -8.01 3.32
C ARG A 49 -1.12 -8.42 3.72
N ARG A 50 -2.13 -7.92 3.02
CA ARG A 50 -3.52 -8.34 3.22
C ARG A 50 -4.28 -8.41 1.91
N THR A 51 -5.29 -9.26 1.91
CA THR A 51 -6.29 -9.30 0.84
C THR A 51 -7.56 -8.61 1.32
N LEU A 52 -8.04 -7.69 0.51
CA LEU A 52 -9.22 -6.89 0.77
C LEU A 52 -10.34 -7.37 -0.16
N PRO A 53 -11.53 -7.65 0.39
CA PRO A 53 -12.66 -8.07 -0.42
C PRO A 53 -13.19 -6.88 -1.25
N PRO A 54 -13.44 -7.07 -2.56
CA PRO A 54 -13.87 -6.00 -3.46
C PRO A 54 -15.22 -5.39 -3.06
N GLN A 55 -16.05 -6.15 -2.34
CA GLN A 55 -17.36 -5.69 -1.88
C GLN A 55 -17.28 -4.59 -0.82
N ARG A 56 -16.19 -4.54 -0.03
CA ARG A 56 -15.97 -3.49 0.98
C ARG A 56 -15.27 -2.27 0.40
N ILE A 57 -14.60 -2.42 -0.73
CA ILE A 57 -13.90 -1.34 -1.42
C ILE A 57 -14.94 -0.47 -2.16
N LYS A 58 -14.78 0.83 -2.02
CA LYS A 58 -15.57 1.84 -2.73
C LYS A 58 -14.86 2.22 -4.03
N PHE A 59 -13.60 2.61 -3.93
CA PHE A 59 -12.70 2.83 -5.06
C PHE A 59 -11.23 2.75 -4.60
N VAL A 60 -10.34 2.60 -5.57
CA VAL A 60 -8.89 2.62 -5.38
C VAL A 60 -8.35 3.78 -6.20
N GLU A 61 -7.72 4.74 -5.55
CA GLU A 61 -7.02 5.85 -6.21
C GLU A 61 -5.53 5.51 -6.28
N PRO A 62 -4.99 5.18 -7.48
CA PRO A 62 -3.56 5.02 -7.63
C PRO A 62 -2.86 6.35 -7.36
N VAL A 63 -1.78 6.30 -6.60
CA VAL A 63 -0.98 7.49 -6.26
C VAL A 63 0.04 7.74 -7.37
N GLU A 64 0.19 8.99 -7.79
CA GLU A 64 1.22 9.37 -8.75
C GLU A 64 2.61 9.19 -8.13
N THR A 65 3.44 8.40 -8.80
CA THR A 65 4.85 8.23 -8.48
C THR A 65 5.72 8.77 -9.60
N VAL A 66 6.91 9.25 -9.24
CA VAL A 66 7.94 9.66 -10.17
C VAL A 66 8.97 8.53 -10.23
N LEU A 67 9.16 7.97 -11.42
CA LEU A 67 10.27 7.06 -11.68
C LEU A 67 11.58 7.87 -11.72
N LYS A 68 12.51 7.51 -10.85
CA LYS A 68 13.90 7.98 -10.85
C LYS A 68 14.79 6.87 -11.38
N HIS A 69 15.81 7.28 -12.13
CA HIS A 69 16.88 6.40 -12.56
C HIS A 69 18.21 7.10 -12.21
N ASP A 70 19.09 6.42 -11.48
CA ASP A 70 20.43 6.92 -11.17
C ASP A 70 21.45 5.78 -11.27
N ALA A 71 22.54 6.02 -11.99
CA ALA A 71 23.68 5.10 -12.09
C ALA A 71 23.36 3.61 -12.40
N GLY A 72 22.19 3.30 -12.96
CA GLY A 72 21.74 1.93 -13.27
C GLY A 72 20.76 1.32 -12.25
N ASP A 73 20.40 2.07 -11.21
CA ASP A 73 19.32 1.76 -10.28
C ASP A 73 18.07 2.58 -10.66
N GLU A 74 16.92 1.94 -10.62
CA GLU A 74 15.63 2.57 -10.91
C GLU A 74 14.71 2.38 -9.70
N TRP A 75 14.17 3.48 -9.19
CA TRP A 75 13.24 3.47 -8.08
C TRP A 75 12.12 4.47 -8.30
N GLN A 76 11.02 4.29 -7.60
CA GLN A 76 9.90 5.21 -7.62
C GLN A 76 9.84 5.99 -6.31
N GLU A 77 9.52 7.28 -6.40
CA GLU A 77 9.20 8.12 -5.25
C GLU A 77 7.77 8.63 -5.38
N VAL A 78 7.03 8.67 -4.27
CA VAL A 78 5.70 9.30 -4.25
C VAL A 78 5.87 10.81 -4.45
N LYS A 79 5.17 11.36 -5.45
CA LYS A 79 5.30 12.77 -5.85
C LYS A 79 4.75 13.73 -4.79
N ASP A 80 3.70 13.30 -4.10
CA ASP A 80 2.99 14.09 -3.11
C ASP A 80 3.65 14.01 -1.74
N ALA A 81 4.24 15.12 -1.29
CA ALA A 81 4.90 15.21 0.02
C ALA A 81 3.95 14.88 1.19
N GLU A 82 2.67 15.24 1.09
CA GLU A 82 1.66 14.87 2.10
C GLU A 82 1.45 13.35 2.17
N LEU A 83 1.45 12.67 1.02
CA LEU A 83 1.36 11.21 0.98
C LEU A 83 2.64 10.57 1.46
N VAL A 84 3.82 11.13 1.15
CA VAL A 84 5.10 10.66 1.71
C VAL A 84 5.10 10.71 3.24
N GLU A 85 4.69 11.83 3.83
CA GLU A 85 4.63 11.98 5.29
C GLU A 85 3.61 11.01 5.91
N ARG A 86 2.45 10.85 5.27
CA ARG A 86 1.44 9.87 5.67
C ARG A 86 1.95 8.44 5.59
N ALA A 87 2.55 8.03 4.47
CA ALA A 87 3.17 6.71 4.30
C ALA A 87 4.21 6.47 5.38
N ARG A 88 5.07 7.45 5.65
CA ARG A 88 6.10 7.34 6.68
C ARG A 88 5.47 7.11 8.05
N ARG A 89 4.42 7.85 8.39
CA ARG A 89 3.67 7.69 9.65
C ARG A 89 2.96 6.35 9.73
N GLU A 90 2.43 5.82 8.63
CA GLU A 90 1.80 4.49 8.57
C GLU A 90 2.85 3.35 8.54
N ALA A 91 4.05 3.64 8.04
CA ALA A 91 5.18 2.72 8.12
C ALA A 91 5.73 2.65 9.55
N GLU A 92 5.55 3.69 10.37
CA GLU A 92 5.85 3.68 11.81
C GLU A 92 4.99 2.62 12.50
N PRO A 93 5.61 1.65 13.20
CA PRO A 93 4.87 0.65 13.94
C PRO A 93 4.20 1.36 15.11
N ASP A 94 3.00 1.85 14.88
CA ASP A 94 2.12 2.27 15.94
C ASP A 94 1.68 0.99 16.64
N GLU A 95 2.09 0.79 17.91
CA GLU A 95 1.63 -0.31 18.76
C GLU A 95 0.09 -0.35 18.90
N ASN A 96 -0.60 0.68 18.37
CA ASN A 96 -2.04 0.85 18.32
C ASN A 96 -2.62 0.74 16.89
N TYR A 97 -1.94 0.07 15.95
CA TYR A 97 -2.54 -0.26 14.65
C TYR A 97 -3.64 -1.31 14.84
N GLN A 98 -4.88 -0.85 14.95
CA GLN A 98 -6.06 -1.71 14.98
C GLN A 98 -6.09 -2.50 13.66
N PRO A 99 -5.98 -3.84 13.67
CA PRO A 99 -6.07 -4.61 12.45
C PRO A 99 -7.48 -4.40 11.90
N ILE A 100 -7.58 -3.72 10.77
CA ILE A 100 -8.80 -3.76 9.97
C ILE A 100 -8.94 -5.24 9.61
N VAL A 101 -9.91 -5.90 10.24
CA VAL A 101 -10.18 -7.32 10.06
C VAL A 101 -10.37 -7.59 8.58
N ALA A 102 -9.31 -8.11 7.97
CA ALA A 102 -9.33 -8.73 6.66
C ALA A 102 -9.96 -10.09 6.89
N ASP A 103 -11.23 -10.19 6.50
CA ASP A 103 -11.98 -11.43 6.56
C ASP A 103 -11.29 -12.43 5.62
N GLY A 104 -10.68 -13.46 6.21
CA GLY A 104 -10.31 -14.72 5.56
C GLY A 104 -9.51 -14.63 4.26
N GLY A 105 -8.19 -14.48 4.37
CA GLY A 105 -7.26 -14.81 3.29
C GLY A 105 -6.07 -15.59 3.86
N GLU A 106 -6.29 -16.87 4.17
CA GLU A 106 -5.25 -17.81 4.60
C GLU A 106 -4.05 -17.77 3.63
N GLN A 107 -2.86 -17.43 4.14
CA GLN A 107 -1.60 -17.67 3.44
C GLN A 107 -1.07 -19.02 3.94
N GLN A 108 -1.10 -20.03 3.07
CA GLN A 108 -0.33 -21.27 3.22
C GLN A 108 1.10 -21.06 2.73
#